data_AF-A0A838QDE6-F1
#
_entry.id   AF-A0A838QDE6-F1
#
_cell.length_a   1.000
_cell.length_b   1.000
_cell.length_c   1.000
_cell.angle_alpha   90.00
_cell.angle_beta   90.00
_cell.angle_gamma   90.00
#
_symmetry.space_group_name_H-M   'P 1'
#
loop_
_entity.id
_entity.type
_entity.pdbx_description
1 polymer ?
#
loop_
_entity_poly.entity_id
_entity_poly.type
_entity_poly.pdbx_seq_one_letter_code
_entity_poly.pdbx_strand_id
1 'polypeptide(L)'
;MLALAPIADDPEVGRWLAALEDGRRDTLRALERVSPEMVDWYPDAPLNSIGSLLYHIALIEADWVAVDILGLDEPDELVGLLPWPDREPGSGTGNERHLSRIDGQSMEEHLERLAGVRTYALERLTPMTNEEFHRIRRLEHYDVAPDWVLHHLLQHEAEHRSHIAWLRDTFPAT
;
A
#
# COMPACT_ATOMS: atom_id res chain seq x y z
N MET A 1 24.79 -5.73 -2.97
CA MET A 1 25.09 -4.27 -2.93
C MET A 1 23.87 -3.58 -2.35
N LEU A 2 24.00 -2.84 -1.25
CA LEU A 2 22.89 -2.06 -0.66
C LEU A 2 22.88 -0.68 -1.32
N ALA A 3 22.26 -0.60 -2.51
CA ALA A 3 22.15 0.64 -3.27
C ALA A 3 20.82 0.68 -4.03
N LEU A 4 20.16 1.84 -4.00
CA LEU A 4 18.98 2.13 -4.81
C LEU A 4 19.44 2.65 -6.18
N ALA A 5 19.58 1.74 -7.14
CA ALA A 5 19.80 2.12 -8.54
C ALA A 5 18.50 2.69 -9.12
N PRO A 6 18.52 3.82 -9.84
CA PRO A 6 17.31 4.40 -10.40
C PRO A 6 16.68 3.48 -11.44
N ILE A 7 15.36 3.36 -11.40
CA ILE A 7 14.56 2.53 -12.34
C ILE A 7 13.63 3.36 -13.25
N ALA A 8 13.87 4.66 -13.35
CA ALA A 8 13.14 5.59 -14.21
C ALA A 8 14.10 6.48 -15.01
N ASP A 9 13.55 7.20 -15.99
CA ASP A 9 14.32 8.09 -16.87
C ASP A 9 14.96 9.24 -16.09
N ASP A 10 14.21 9.82 -15.14
CA ASP A 10 14.73 10.80 -14.19
C ASP A 10 15.42 10.10 -13.01
N PRO A 11 16.71 10.37 -12.73
CA PRO A 11 17.44 9.66 -11.69
C PRO A 11 16.92 9.86 -10.26
N GLU A 12 16.27 10.99 -9.97
CA GLU A 12 15.71 11.22 -8.63
C GLU A 12 14.42 10.42 -8.46
N VAL A 13 13.49 10.57 -9.40
CA VAL A 13 12.23 9.81 -9.43
C VAL A 13 12.54 8.32 -9.39
N GLY A 14 13.49 7.87 -10.22
CA GLY A 14 13.89 6.48 -10.31
C GLY A 14 14.43 5.90 -9.00
N ARG A 15 15.06 6.70 -8.14
CA ARG A 15 15.53 6.23 -6.81
C ARG A 15 14.37 6.07 -5.84
N TRP A 16 13.37 6.94 -5.87
CA TRP A 16 12.17 6.79 -5.05
C TRP A 16 11.33 5.58 -5.50
N LEU A 17 11.20 5.35 -6.81
CA LEU A 17 10.54 4.13 -7.31
C LEU A 17 11.32 2.87 -6.93
N ALA A 18 12.67 2.90 -6.99
CA ALA A 18 13.49 1.80 -6.50
C ALA A 18 13.33 1.55 -4.99
N ALA A 19 13.13 2.62 -4.20
CA ALA A 19 12.84 2.50 -2.77
C ALA A 19 11.49 1.83 -2.53
N LEU A 20 10.44 2.17 -3.30
CA LEU A 20 9.12 1.52 -3.21
C LEU A 20 9.23 0.02 -3.49
N GLU A 21 9.99 -0.35 -4.52
CA GLU A 21 10.27 -1.76 -4.86
C GLU A 21 11.00 -2.50 -3.74
N ASP A 22 11.99 -1.86 -3.11
CA ASP A 22 12.71 -2.45 -1.98
C ASP A 22 11.80 -2.62 -0.75
N GLY A 23 10.98 -1.60 -0.44
CA GLY A 23 9.99 -1.66 0.63
C GLY A 23 8.99 -2.80 0.45
N ARG A 24 8.47 -2.97 -0.77
CA ARG A 24 7.56 -4.08 -1.13
C ARG A 24 8.25 -5.43 -1.04
N ARG A 25 9.50 -5.54 -1.48
CA ARG A 25 10.28 -6.78 -1.33
C ARG A 25 10.39 -7.21 0.12
N ASP A 26 10.61 -6.27 1.04
CA ASP A 26 10.64 -6.56 2.47
C ASP A 26 9.27 -6.95 3.04
N THR A 27 8.18 -6.35 2.55
CA THR A 27 6.82 -6.79 2.88
C THR A 27 6.58 -8.23 2.42
N LEU A 28 6.93 -8.56 1.18
CA LEU A 28 6.79 -9.92 0.63
C LEU A 28 7.62 -10.94 1.43
N ARG A 29 8.85 -10.58 1.83
CA ARG A 29 9.67 -11.43 2.72
C ARG A 29 9.02 -11.67 4.07
N ALA A 30 8.37 -10.66 4.64
CA ALA A 30 7.66 -10.81 5.92
C ALA A 30 6.51 -11.84 5.83
N LEU A 31 5.96 -12.06 4.63
CA LEU A 31 4.87 -12.99 4.36
C LEU A 31 5.34 -14.45 4.14
N GLU A 32 6.64 -14.71 3.92
CA GLU A 32 7.16 -16.06 3.64
C GLU A 32 6.84 -17.11 4.73
N ARG A 33 6.54 -16.65 5.95
CA ARG A 33 6.22 -17.48 7.11
C ARG A 33 4.75 -17.40 7.55
N VAL A 34 3.90 -16.75 6.75
CA VAL A 34 2.47 -16.62 7.02
C VAL A 34 1.74 -17.84 6.46
N SER A 35 1.05 -18.59 7.32
CA SER A 35 0.22 -19.71 6.88
C SER A 35 -1.19 -19.23 6.47
N PRO A 36 -1.95 -20.02 5.69
CA PRO A 36 -3.31 -19.63 5.28
C PRO A 36 -4.23 -19.28 6.46
N GLU A 37 -4.10 -19.97 7.59
CA GLU A 37 -4.92 -19.73 8.80
C GLU A 37 -4.64 -18.37 9.46
N MET A 38 -3.47 -17.79 9.20
CA MET A 38 -3.10 -16.47 9.73
C MET A 38 -3.71 -15.32 8.94
N VAL A 39 -4.10 -15.54 7.68
CA VAL A 39 -4.55 -14.47 6.77
C VAL A 39 -5.79 -13.75 7.32
N ASP A 40 -6.76 -14.54 7.78
CA ASP A 40 -8.03 -14.07 8.32
C ASP A 40 -8.09 -14.17 9.86
N TRP A 41 -6.94 -14.28 10.51
CA TRP A 41 -6.88 -14.26 11.97
C TRP A 41 -6.88 -12.83 12.50
N TYR A 42 -7.74 -12.58 13.49
CA TYR A 42 -7.88 -11.29 14.17
C TYR A 42 -7.61 -11.50 15.67
N PRO A 43 -6.68 -10.73 16.27
CA PRO A 43 -6.52 -10.71 17.72
C PRO A 43 -7.58 -9.83 18.39
N ASP A 44 -7.70 -9.93 19.72
CA ASP A 44 -8.65 -9.12 20.51
C ASP A 44 -8.41 -7.61 20.35
N ALA A 45 -7.16 -7.20 20.14
CA ALA A 45 -6.75 -5.87 19.69
C ALA A 45 -5.27 -5.91 19.25
N PRO A 46 -4.86 -5.19 18.19
CA PRO A 46 -5.68 -4.45 17.22
C PRO A 46 -6.56 -5.35 16.34
N LEU A 47 -7.70 -4.83 15.88
CA LEU A 47 -8.76 -5.59 15.18
C LEU A 47 -8.49 -5.78 13.67
N ASN A 48 -7.24 -5.88 13.25
CA ASN A 48 -6.88 -6.10 11.84
C ASN A 48 -6.31 -7.50 11.65
N SER A 49 -6.62 -8.11 10.51
CA SER A 49 -5.94 -9.32 10.04
C SER A 49 -4.82 -8.99 9.06
N ILE A 50 -4.01 -9.98 8.72
CA ILE A 50 -2.98 -9.84 7.68
C ILE A 50 -3.65 -9.51 6.33
N GLY A 51 -4.76 -10.18 5.99
CA GLY A 51 -5.51 -9.91 4.76
C GLY A 51 -6.01 -8.46 4.66
N SER A 52 -6.61 -7.94 5.73
CA SER A 52 -7.04 -6.52 5.79
C SER A 52 -5.88 -5.55 5.62
N LEU A 53 -4.72 -5.82 6.24
CA LEU A 53 -3.54 -4.95 6.12
C LEU A 53 -2.95 -4.97 4.70
N LEU A 54 -2.85 -6.14 4.07
CA LEU A 54 -2.35 -6.25 2.69
C LEU A 54 -3.26 -5.53 1.71
N TYR A 55 -4.57 -5.67 1.88
CA TYR A 55 -5.55 -4.94 1.07
C TYR A 55 -5.44 -3.44 1.29
N HIS A 56 -5.35 -2.99 2.54
CA HIS A 56 -5.20 -1.58 2.89
C HIS A 56 -3.93 -0.96 2.32
N ILE A 57 -2.79 -1.66 2.36
CA ILE A 57 -1.54 -1.22 1.72
C ILE A 57 -1.75 -1.00 0.22
N ALA A 58 -2.36 -1.95 -0.48
CA ALA A 58 -2.66 -1.83 -1.91
C ALA A 58 -3.62 -0.67 -2.20
N LEU A 59 -4.68 -0.53 -1.40
CA LEU A 59 -5.68 0.51 -1.57
C LEU A 59 -5.08 1.91 -1.39
N ILE A 60 -4.28 2.12 -0.34
CA ILE A 60 -3.65 3.43 -0.07
C ILE A 60 -2.62 3.79 -1.15
N GLU A 61 -1.82 2.84 -1.64
CA GLU A 61 -0.92 3.11 -2.77
C GLU A 61 -1.69 3.51 -4.02
N ALA A 62 -2.76 2.79 -4.36
CA ALA A 62 -3.61 3.10 -5.51
C ALA A 62 -4.27 4.48 -5.41
N ASP A 63 -4.89 4.78 -4.27
CA ASP A 63 -5.60 6.03 -4.00
C ASP A 63 -4.68 7.24 -4.14
N TRP A 64 -3.54 7.23 -3.47
CA TRP A 64 -2.59 8.34 -3.48
C TRP A 64 -1.92 8.54 -4.85
N VAL A 65 -1.66 7.46 -5.58
CA VAL A 65 -1.09 7.59 -6.94
C VAL A 65 -2.16 8.10 -7.91
N ALA A 66 -3.34 7.50 -7.94
CA ALA A 66 -4.39 7.85 -8.89
C ALA A 66 -4.98 9.24 -8.60
N VAL A 67 -5.40 9.48 -7.37
CA VAL A 67 -6.14 10.68 -6.98
C VAL A 67 -5.17 11.84 -6.73
N ASP A 68 -4.23 11.68 -5.81
CA ASP A 68 -3.42 12.82 -5.35
C ASP A 68 -2.34 13.21 -6.37
N ILE A 69 -1.60 12.25 -6.92
CA ILE A 69 -0.52 12.54 -7.88
C ILE A 69 -1.07 12.86 -9.27
N LEU A 70 -1.95 12.00 -9.78
CA LEU A 70 -2.41 12.03 -11.18
C LEU A 70 -3.71 12.81 -11.37
N GLY A 71 -4.45 13.12 -10.30
CA GLY A 71 -5.72 13.85 -10.40
C GLY A 71 -6.81 13.06 -11.11
N LEU A 72 -6.76 11.73 -11.03
CA LEU A 72 -7.74 10.83 -11.62
C LEU A 72 -8.83 10.48 -10.60
N ASP A 73 -10.05 10.34 -11.09
CA ASP A 73 -11.18 9.83 -10.31
C ASP A 73 -11.42 8.37 -10.71
N GLU A 74 -11.43 7.48 -9.72
CA GLU A 74 -11.71 6.02 -9.82
C GLU A 74 -11.29 5.34 -11.14
N PRO A 75 -9.99 5.11 -11.39
CA PRO A 75 -9.54 4.45 -12.62
C PRO A 75 -10.03 3.00 -12.73
N ASP A 76 -10.68 2.66 -13.85
CA ASP A 76 -11.28 1.34 -14.14
C ASP A 76 -10.36 0.15 -13.82
N GLU A 77 -9.07 0.30 -14.10
CA GLU A 77 -8.02 -0.72 -13.89
C GLU A 77 -7.83 -1.09 -12.42
N LEU A 78 -8.12 -0.15 -11.49
CA LEU A 78 -7.99 -0.36 -10.05
C LEU A 78 -9.30 -0.84 -9.42
N VAL A 79 -10.45 -0.50 -9.99
CA VAL A 79 -11.78 -0.88 -9.46
C VAL A 79 -11.91 -2.40 -9.32
N GLY A 80 -11.43 -3.17 -10.31
CA GLY A 80 -11.45 -4.63 -10.26
C GLY A 80 -10.54 -5.23 -9.19
N LEU A 81 -9.40 -4.59 -8.91
CA LEU A 81 -8.46 -5.04 -7.88
C LEU A 81 -8.93 -4.66 -6.48
N LEU A 82 -9.61 -3.52 -6.34
CA LEU A 82 -9.93 -2.89 -5.07
C LEU A 82 -11.45 -2.63 -4.93
N PRO A 83 -12.28 -3.69 -4.84
CA PRO A 83 -13.75 -3.53 -4.84
C PRO A 83 -14.37 -3.16 -3.49
N TRP A 84 -13.59 -3.14 -2.41
CA TRP A 84 -14.06 -2.85 -1.04
C TRP A 84 -13.56 -1.49 -0.57
N PRO A 85 -14.32 -0.81 0.30
CA PRO A 85 -13.87 0.46 0.87
C PRO A 85 -12.67 0.25 1.81
N ASP A 86 -11.92 1.31 2.08
CA ASP A 86 -10.83 1.32 3.08
C ASP A 86 -11.31 0.92 4.49
N ARG A 87 -12.51 1.35 4.87
CA ARG A 87 -13.05 1.19 6.22
C ARG A 87 -14.43 0.60 6.26
N GLU A 88 -14.72 -0.05 7.39
CA GLU A 88 -16.05 -0.55 7.69
C GLU A 88 -17.08 0.59 7.75
N PRO A 89 -18.21 0.47 7.04
CA PRO A 89 -19.28 1.44 7.14
C PRO A 89 -19.78 1.59 8.58
N GLY A 90 -19.77 2.82 9.09
CA GLY A 90 -20.23 3.11 10.45
C GLY A 90 -19.19 2.90 11.56
N SER A 91 -17.93 2.54 11.23
CA SER A 91 -16.85 2.51 12.23
C SER A 91 -16.42 3.93 12.62
N GLY A 92 -17.15 4.53 13.56
CA GLY A 92 -16.81 5.77 14.29
C GLY A 92 -16.03 6.86 13.56
N THR A 93 -15.23 7.62 14.30
CA THR A 93 -14.25 8.57 13.74
C THR A 93 -12.93 8.48 14.51
N GLY A 94 -11.83 8.93 13.92
CA GLY A 94 -10.52 8.88 14.57
C GLY A 94 -10.12 7.45 14.95
N ASN A 95 -9.83 7.21 16.23
CA ASN A 95 -9.33 5.94 16.75
C ASN A 95 -10.37 4.80 16.75
N GLU A 96 -11.64 5.10 16.49
CA GLU A 96 -12.73 4.11 16.37
C GLU A 96 -12.89 3.59 14.93
N ARG A 97 -12.10 4.13 13.98
CA ARG A 97 -12.20 3.82 12.55
C ARG A 97 -11.50 2.50 12.24
N HIS A 98 -12.25 1.48 11.84
CA HIS A 98 -11.75 0.13 11.59
C HIS A 98 -11.47 -0.08 10.10
N LEU A 99 -10.39 -0.79 9.78
CA LEU A 99 -10.16 -1.25 8.41
C LEU A 99 -11.26 -2.22 8.01
N SER A 100 -11.65 -2.18 6.73
CA SER A 100 -12.54 -3.19 6.18
C SER A 100 -11.98 -4.59 6.40
N ARG A 101 -12.84 -5.51 6.82
CA ARG A 101 -12.53 -6.93 6.86
C ARG A 101 -12.55 -7.49 5.44
N ILE A 102 -11.45 -8.10 5.04
CA ILE A 102 -11.28 -8.66 3.70
C ILE A 102 -11.15 -10.18 3.83
N ASP A 103 -12.19 -10.78 4.41
CA ASP A 103 -12.21 -12.19 4.80
C ASP A 103 -12.46 -13.11 3.59
N GLY A 104 -12.00 -14.36 3.68
CA GLY A 104 -12.24 -15.40 2.67
C GLY A 104 -11.41 -15.22 1.40
N GLN A 105 -10.41 -14.34 1.42
CA GLN A 105 -9.46 -14.14 0.35
C GLN A 105 -8.17 -14.93 0.64
N SER A 106 -7.64 -15.57 -0.37
CA SER A 106 -6.37 -16.28 -0.30
C SER A 106 -5.19 -15.31 -0.27
N MET A 107 -4.04 -15.79 0.23
CA MET A 107 -2.80 -15.04 0.15
C MET A 107 -2.45 -14.66 -1.30
N GLU A 108 -2.69 -15.56 -2.27
CA GLU A 108 -2.44 -15.30 -3.70
C GLU A 108 -3.26 -14.10 -4.20
N GLU A 109 -4.55 -14.05 -3.91
CA GLU A 109 -5.42 -12.93 -4.30
C GLU A 109 -4.98 -11.58 -3.68
N HIS A 110 -4.40 -11.58 -2.46
CA HIS A 110 -3.81 -10.37 -1.89
C HIS A 110 -2.50 -9.96 -2.57
N LEU A 111 -1.65 -10.93 -2.90
CA LEU A 111 -0.39 -10.69 -3.61
C LEU A 111 -0.64 -10.18 -5.03
N GLU A 112 -1.65 -10.69 -5.72
CA GLU A 112 -2.08 -10.21 -7.03
C GLU A 112 -2.49 -8.73 -6.98
N ARG A 113 -3.25 -8.32 -5.96
CA ARG A 113 -3.62 -6.91 -5.75
C ARG A 113 -2.40 -6.02 -5.52
N LEU A 114 -1.49 -6.44 -4.64
CA LEU A 114 -0.25 -5.69 -4.39
C LEU A 114 0.60 -5.55 -5.66
N ALA A 115 0.73 -6.62 -6.45
CA ALA A 115 1.47 -6.60 -7.70
C ALA A 115 0.79 -5.73 -8.77
N GLY A 116 -0.53 -5.83 -8.90
CA GLY A 116 -1.32 -5.03 -9.85
C GLY A 116 -1.22 -3.54 -9.55
N VAL A 117 -1.43 -3.14 -8.29
CA VAL A 117 -1.30 -1.74 -7.87
C VAL A 117 0.12 -1.22 -8.06
N ARG A 118 1.14 -2.01 -7.71
CA ARG A 118 2.54 -1.61 -7.93
C ARG A 118 2.86 -1.41 -9.41
N THR A 119 2.38 -2.30 -10.26
CA THR A 119 2.55 -2.20 -11.71
C THR A 119 1.91 -0.92 -12.23
N TYR A 120 0.66 -0.65 -11.84
CA TYR A 120 -0.05 0.58 -12.16
C TYR A 120 0.76 1.83 -11.76
N ALA A 121 1.29 1.86 -10.53
CA ALA A 121 2.06 2.98 -10.02
C ALA A 121 3.37 3.18 -10.79
N LEU A 122 4.16 2.12 -10.98
CA LEU A 122 5.44 2.22 -11.70
C LEU A 122 5.26 2.69 -13.13
N GLU A 123 4.29 2.14 -13.86
CA GLU A 123 4.04 2.51 -15.27
C GLU A 123 3.73 4.01 -15.42
N ARG A 124 3.01 4.60 -14.47
CA ARG A 124 2.59 6.00 -14.51
C ARG A 124 3.63 6.97 -13.96
N LEU A 125 4.43 6.54 -12.99
CA LEU A 125 5.43 7.40 -12.36
C LEU A 125 6.79 7.33 -13.05
N THR A 126 7.10 6.25 -13.79
CA THR A 126 8.36 6.12 -14.55
C THR A 126 8.63 7.27 -15.53
N PRO A 127 7.66 7.74 -16.34
CA PRO A 127 7.91 8.85 -17.28
C PRO A 127 7.91 10.24 -16.61
N MET A 128 7.70 10.32 -15.29
CA MET A 128 7.61 11.60 -14.59
C MET A 128 8.97 12.31 -14.56
N THR A 129 8.97 13.61 -14.89
CA THR A 129 10.16 14.45 -14.80
C THR A 129 10.41 14.92 -13.38
N ASN A 130 11.64 15.34 -13.06
CA ASN A 130 11.95 15.95 -11.78
C ASN A 130 11.04 17.15 -11.43
N GLU A 131 10.79 18.03 -12.40
CA GLU A 131 9.93 19.20 -12.21
C GLU A 131 8.50 18.79 -11.81
N GLU A 132 7.97 17.77 -12.50
CA GLU A 132 6.63 17.26 -12.24
C GLU A 132 6.52 16.55 -10.88
N PHE A 133 7.58 15.85 -10.49
CA PHE A 133 7.72 15.13 -9.22
C PHE A 133 7.71 16.05 -8.00
N HIS A 134 8.20 17.28 -8.16
CA HIS A 134 8.21 18.31 -7.11
C HIS A 134 7.04 19.31 -7.21
N ARG A 135 6.19 19.18 -8.23
CA ARG A 135 5.09 20.12 -8.46
C ARG A 135 3.95 19.88 -7.47
N ILE A 136 3.66 20.89 -6.64
CA ILE A 136 2.55 20.87 -5.68
C ILE A 136 1.20 20.76 -6.41
N ARG A 137 0.42 19.77 -6.00
CA ARG A 137 -1.01 19.57 -6.30
C ARG A 137 -1.84 20.28 -5.23
N ARG A 138 -2.87 20.99 -5.68
CA ARG A 138 -3.82 21.70 -4.81
C ARG A 138 -5.11 20.87 -4.77
N LEU A 139 -5.35 20.18 -3.66
CA LEU A 139 -6.56 19.38 -3.45
C LEU A 139 -7.53 20.15 -2.54
N GLU A 140 -8.76 19.63 -2.38
CA GLU A 140 -9.80 20.31 -1.59
C GLU A 140 -9.40 20.51 -0.12
N HIS A 141 -8.72 19.51 0.46
CA HIS A 141 -8.43 19.48 1.89
C HIS A 141 -6.97 19.76 2.25
N TYR A 142 -6.04 19.58 1.32
CA TYR A 142 -4.61 19.78 1.54
C TYR A 142 -3.84 19.98 0.22
N ASP A 143 -2.61 20.45 0.35
CA ASP A 143 -1.65 20.48 -0.74
C ASP A 143 -0.68 19.31 -0.61
N VAL A 144 -0.27 18.71 -1.73
CA VAL A 144 0.66 17.58 -1.72
C VAL A 144 1.54 17.58 -2.96
N ALA A 145 2.78 17.09 -2.86
CA ALA A 145 3.66 16.86 -4.00
C ALA A 145 4.01 15.37 -4.10
N PRO A 146 4.25 14.83 -5.32
CA PRO A 146 4.54 13.41 -5.50
C PRO A 146 5.70 12.89 -4.66
N ASP A 147 6.77 13.66 -4.47
CA ASP A 147 7.89 13.30 -3.61
C ASP A 147 7.46 12.99 -2.16
N TRP A 148 6.59 13.83 -1.59
CA TRP A 148 6.04 13.59 -0.26
C TRP A 148 5.10 12.39 -0.23
N VAL A 149 4.30 12.18 -1.29
CA VAL A 149 3.46 10.97 -1.42
C VAL A 149 4.31 9.70 -1.38
N LEU A 150 5.39 9.64 -2.18
CA LEU A 150 6.24 8.45 -2.23
C LEU A 150 6.93 8.20 -0.88
N HIS A 151 7.39 9.27 -0.21
CA HIS A 151 7.85 9.17 1.18
C HIS A 151 6.78 8.62 2.12
N HIS A 152 5.56 9.14 2.06
CA HIS A 152 4.45 8.69 2.91
C HIS A 152 4.14 7.21 2.68
N LEU A 153 4.01 6.78 1.42
CA LEU A 153 3.72 5.38 1.07
C LEU A 153 4.78 4.41 1.58
N LEU A 154 6.07 4.79 1.51
CA LEU A 154 7.17 4.00 2.06
C LEU A 154 7.06 3.81 3.57
N GLN A 155 6.81 4.90 4.30
CA GLN A 155 6.63 4.85 5.75
C GLN A 155 5.39 4.04 6.12
N HIS A 156 4.27 4.31 5.45
CA HIS A 156 2.98 3.67 5.69
C HIS A 156 3.04 2.15 5.48
N GLU A 157 3.64 1.68 4.38
CA GLU A 157 3.83 0.26 4.15
C GLU A 157 4.76 -0.37 5.19
N ALA A 158 5.84 0.30 5.60
CA ALA A 158 6.75 -0.21 6.62
C ALA A 158 6.10 -0.35 8.01
N GLU A 159 5.23 0.58 8.39
CA GLU A 159 4.45 0.54 9.63
C GLU A 159 3.48 -0.66 9.62
N HIS A 160 2.71 -0.83 8.54
CA HIS A 160 1.79 -1.97 8.42
C HIS A 160 2.51 -3.31 8.24
N ARG A 161 3.68 -3.34 7.60
CA ARG A 161 4.54 -4.54 7.58
C ARG A 161 4.96 -4.96 8.98
N SER A 162 5.26 -4.00 9.85
CA SER A 162 5.58 -4.28 11.26
C SER A 162 4.38 -4.86 12.00
N HIS A 163 3.18 -4.36 11.70
CA HIS A 163 1.93 -4.93 12.21
C HIS A 163 1.68 -6.36 11.69
N ILE A 164 1.87 -6.61 10.39
CA ILE A 164 1.80 -7.96 9.81
C ILE A 164 2.78 -8.91 10.51
N ALA A 165 4.02 -8.48 10.75
CA ALA A 165 5.01 -9.28 11.45
C ALA A 165 4.57 -9.60 12.89
N TRP A 166 3.99 -8.62 13.60
CA TRP A 166 3.44 -8.84 14.94
C TRP A 166 2.29 -9.85 14.92
N LEU A 167 1.35 -9.75 13.97
CA LEU A 167 0.25 -10.71 13.84
C LEU A 167 0.76 -12.13 13.60
N ARG A 168 1.68 -12.29 12.66
CA ARG A 168 2.33 -13.58 12.36
C ARG A 168 3.02 -14.17 13.60
N ASP A 169 3.76 -13.35 14.34
CA ASP A 169 4.59 -13.82 15.46
C ASP A 169 3.77 -14.07 16.74
N THR A 170 2.58 -13.48 16.84
CA THR A 170 1.65 -13.66 17.97
C THR A 170 0.50 -14.62 17.69
N PHE A 171 0.38 -15.10 16.45
CA PHE A 171 -0.60 -16.10 16.07
C PHE A 171 -0.48 -17.32 17.01
N PRO A 172 -1.58 -17.73 17.68
CA PRO A 172 -1.55 -18.84 18.62
C PRO A 172 -1.37 -20.15 17.85
N ALA A 173 -0.13 -20.63 17.75
CA ALA A 173 0.17 -21.94 17.21
C ALA A 173 -0.48 -23.00 18.11
N THR A 174 -1.40 -23.79 17.54
CA THR A 174 -1.99 -24.98 18.17
C THR A 174 -1.00 -26.12 18.28
#